data_AF-A0A8S3Y1J6-F1
#
_entry.id   AF-A0A8S3Y1J6-F1
#
_cell.length_a   1.000
_cell.length_b   1.000
_cell.length_c   1.000
_cell.angle_alpha   90.00
_cell.angle_beta   90.00
_cell.angle_gamma   90.00
#
_symmetry.space_group_name_H-M   'P 1'
#
loop_
_entity.id
_entity.type
_entity.pdbx_description
1 polymer ?
#
loop_
_entity_poly.entity_id
_entity_poly.type
_entity_poly.pdbx_seq_one_letter_code
_entity_poly.pdbx_strand_id
1 'polypeptide(L)'
;MTVSASTSRANESSPEREMRLAADRVRRATSRASQSSSQRELRLTIDREQHVLYREAETASQRELRLTADRERHTLSRESETYTERELRLTADRERHILSRESETFTQYEERLTNDRVHHNIIRSLEDEHEHEQQQESGLEYYNSLRQERLISLSNERLRIENIRSLETDEQREARLTADRFRHSLNDLDVHIEDQSTNSVAWSDKYKSGFAYNLTIDYRLSSVIGDMNVVCSFCNASKWSKESAGFCCSGGKINLPSFEDPPAPLKSPLLGEHVQSKQFLDNIRTYNSAFQMTSFGAQQISEGPFMPTFNF
;
A
#
# COMPACT_ATOMS: atom_id res chain seq x y z
N MET A 1 13.31 42.57 -56.75
CA MET A 1 12.03 42.96 -56.10
C MET A 1 12.05 42.91 -54.57
N THR A 2 13.00 42.24 -53.93
CA THR A 2 13.07 42.12 -52.45
C THR A 2 13.55 43.39 -51.73
N VAL A 3 14.38 44.21 -52.37
CA VAL A 3 14.99 45.41 -51.75
C VAL A 3 13.94 46.49 -51.42
N SER A 4 12.95 46.71 -52.30
CA SER A 4 11.88 47.71 -52.08
C SER A 4 10.92 47.34 -50.95
N ALA A 5 10.62 46.05 -50.76
CA ALA A 5 9.71 45.63 -49.68
C ALA A 5 10.37 45.76 -48.30
N SER A 6 11.68 45.57 -48.22
CA SER A 6 12.46 45.74 -46.99
C SER A 6 12.58 47.21 -46.60
N THR A 7 12.80 48.11 -47.56
CA THR A 7 12.85 49.56 -47.31
C THR A 7 11.48 50.15 -46.98
N SER A 8 10.40 49.70 -47.62
CA SER A 8 9.04 50.10 -47.24
C SER A 8 8.67 49.66 -45.81
N ARG A 9 9.08 48.46 -45.38
CA ARG A 9 8.85 47.97 -44.00
C ARG A 9 9.70 48.68 -42.96
N ALA A 10 10.89 49.15 -43.31
CA ALA A 10 11.75 49.90 -42.42
C ALA A 10 11.21 51.32 -42.14
N ASN A 11 10.43 51.87 -43.07
CA ASN A 11 9.82 53.20 -42.97
C ASN A 11 8.35 53.18 -42.53
N GLU A 12 7.80 52.01 -42.16
CA GLU A 12 6.42 51.90 -41.66
C GLU A 12 6.25 52.63 -40.32
N SER A 13 5.16 53.39 -40.19
CA SER A 13 4.74 53.90 -38.90
C SER A 13 4.18 52.77 -38.02
N SER A 14 4.21 52.95 -36.69
CA SER A 14 3.66 51.96 -35.72
C SER A 14 2.23 51.48 -36.07
N PRO A 15 1.25 52.38 -36.36
CA PRO A 15 -0.11 51.94 -36.70
C PRO A 15 -0.21 51.22 -38.06
N GLU A 16 0.56 51.62 -39.07
CA GLU A 16 0.60 50.92 -40.37
C GLU A 16 1.16 49.50 -40.22
N ARG A 17 2.21 49.35 -39.41
CA ARG A 17 2.79 48.05 -39.07
C ARG A 17 1.79 47.16 -38.34
N GLU A 18 1.05 47.71 -37.38
CA GLU A 18 0.00 46.97 -36.67
C GLU A 18 -1.12 46.52 -37.60
N MET A 19 -1.58 47.41 -38.49
CA MET A 19 -2.62 47.10 -39.45
C MET A 19 -2.19 45.99 -40.42
N ARG A 20 -0.94 46.04 -40.91
CA ARG A 20 -0.38 44.98 -41.76
C ARG A 20 -0.28 43.65 -41.01
N LEU A 21 0.21 43.65 -39.77
CA LEU A 21 0.29 42.45 -38.94
C LEU A 21 -1.09 41.88 -38.62
N ALA A 22 -2.10 42.74 -38.40
CA ALA A 22 -3.49 42.31 -38.21
C ALA A 22 -4.05 41.66 -39.48
N ALA A 23 -3.83 42.26 -40.65
CA ALA A 23 -4.21 41.67 -41.94
C ALA A 23 -3.51 40.31 -42.19
N ASP A 24 -2.24 40.18 -41.83
CA ASP A 24 -1.51 38.90 -41.90
C ASP A 24 -2.09 37.85 -40.95
N ARG A 25 -2.49 38.22 -39.73
CA ARG A 25 -3.16 37.32 -38.78
C ARG A 25 -4.48 36.81 -39.36
N VAL A 26 -5.30 37.70 -39.93
CA VAL A 26 -6.58 37.33 -40.55
C VAL A 26 -6.37 36.39 -41.72
N ARG A 27 -5.46 36.70 -42.66
CA ARG A 27 -5.13 35.83 -43.80
C ARG A 27 -4.65 34.44 -43.37
N ARG A 28 -3.81 34.38 -42.33
CA ARG A 28 -3.37 33.10 -41.78
C ARG A 28 -4.53 32.35 -41.14
N ALA A 29 -5.36 33.01 -40.34
CA ALA A 29 -6.51 32.38 -39.70
C ALA A 29 -7.50 31.80 -40.73
N THR A 30 -7.83 32.55 -41.78
CA THR A 30 -8.72 32.07 -42.85
C THR A 30 -8.12 30.90 -43.60
N SER A 31 -6.84 30.97 -43.97
CA SER A 31 -6.13 29.85 -44.59
C SER A 31 -6.09 28.61 -43.70
N ARG A 32 -5.86 28.77 -42.37
CA ARG A 32 -5.86 27.65 -41.42
C ARG A 32 -7.24 27.04 -41.22
N ALA A 33 -8.30 27.84 -41.27
CA ALA A 33 -9.68 27.39 -41.12
C ALA A 33 -10.14 26.56 -42.33
N SER A 34 -9.64 26.86 -43.53
CA SER A 34 -9.96 26.13 -44.76
C SER A 34 -9.07 24.90 -45.02
N GLN A 35 -8.20 24.52 -44.09
CA GLN A 35 -7.28 23.39 -44.29
C GLN A 35 -7.96 22.03 -44.13
N SER A 36 -7.54 21.07 -44.95
CA SER A 36 -7.85 19.66 -44.72
C SER A 36 -7.09 19.09 -43.50
N SER A 37 -7.55 17.95 -42.99
CA SER A 37 -6.86 17.26 -41.88
C SER A 37 -5.40 16.91 -42.22
N SER A 38 -5.14 16.42 -43.43
CA SER A 38 -3.78 16.05 -43.89
C SER A 38 -2.86 17.26 -44.02
N GLN A 39 -3.37 18.39 -44.55
CA GLN A 39 -2.61 19.64 -44.63
C GLN A 39 -2.32 20.21 -43.24
N ARG A 40 -3.27 20.11 -42.31
CA ARG A 40 -3.09 20.51 -40.92
C ARG A 40 -2.01 19.66 -40.25
N GLU A 41 -2.04 18.35 -40.46
CA GLU A 41 -1.06 17.42 -39.91
C GLU A 41 0.33 17.70 -40.44
N LEU A 42 0.51 17.81 -41.76
CA LEU A 42 1.79 18.16 -42.38
C LEU A 42 2.35 19.50 -41.86
N ARG A 43 1.50 20.51 -41.67
CA ARG A 43 1.95 21.77 -41.08
C ARG A 43 2.45 21.58 -39.65
N LEU A 44 1.76 20.77 -38.84
CA LEU A 44 2.16 20.51 -37.45
C LEU A 44 3.41 19.63 -37.36
N THR A 45 3.64 18.71 -38.30
CA THR A 45 4.88 17.93 -38.35
C THR A 45 6.06 18.83 -38.68
N ILE A 46 5.93 19.69 -39.70
CA ILE A 46 6.97 20.67 -40.05
C ILE A 46 7.27 21.60 -38.87
N ASP A 47 6.25 22.10 -38.18
CA ASP A 47 6.41 22.98 -37.01
C ASP A 47 7.14 22.27 -35.85
N ARG A 48 6.80 20.99 -35.58
CA ARG A 48 7.50 20.17 -34.58
C ARG A 48 8.97 19.95 -34.96
N GLU A 49 9.25 19.60 -36.20
CA GLU A 49 10.62 19.39 -36.71
C GLU A 49 11.46 20.66 -36.59
N GLN A 50 10.90 21.81 -36.99
CA GLN A 50 11.57 23.10 -36.82
C GLN A 50 11.83 23.42 -35.34
N HIS A 51 10.86 23.19 -34.46
CA HIS A 51 11.06 23.39 -33.03
C HIS A 51 12.13 22.47 -32.42
N VAL A 52 12.26 21.24 -32.89
CA VAL A 52 13.36 20.33 -32.49
C VAL A 52 14.70 20.91 -32.91
N LEU A 53 14.85 21.32 -34.18
CA LEU A 53 16.09 21.92 -34.68
C LEU A 53 16.48 23.18 -33.90
N TYR A 54 15.51 24.04 -33.58
CA TYR A 54 15.77 25.23 -32.75
C TYR A 54 16.20 24.87 -31.31
N ARG A 55 15.63 23.81 -30.71
CA ARG A 55 16.03 23.34 -29.37
C ARG A 55 17.41 22.68 -29.37
N GLU A 56 17.79 22.01 -30.44
CA GLU A 56 19.11 21.39 -30.60
C GLU A 56 20.21 22.43 -30.82
N ALA A 57 19.90 23.53 -31.50
CA ALA A 57 20.82 24.66 -31.70
C ALA A 57 20.91 25.62 -30.49
N GLU A 58 20.13 25.37 -29.43
CA GLU A 58 20.03 26.24 -28.27
C GLU A 58 21.31 26.21 -27.42
N THR A 59 21.84 27.38 -27.07
CA THR A 59 22.95 27.44 -26.10
C THR A 59 22.46 27.15 -24.68
N ALA A 60 23.36 26.77 -23.76
CA ALA A 60 22.98 26.48 -22.37
C ALA A 60 22.23 27.65 -21.70
N SER A 61 22.68 28.89 -21.93
CA SER A 61 22.03 30.10 -21.38
C SER A 61 20.65 30.35 -21.98
N GLN A 62 20.48 30.16 -23.30
CA GLN A 62 19.18 30.26 -23.95
C GLN A 62 18.21 29.20 -23.42
N ARG A 63 18.71 27.96 -23.23
CA ARG A 63 17.94 26.85 -22.66
C ARG A 63 17.49 27.14 -21.24
N GLU A 64 18.36 27.71 -20.43
CA GLU A 64 18.03 28.11 -19.07
C GLU A 64 16.95 29.19 -19.07
N LEU A 65 17.11 30.26 -19.87
CA LEU A 65 16.11 31.32 -20.01
C LEU A 65 14.74 30.80 -20.50
N ARG A 66 14.73 29.85 -21.44
CA ARG A 66 13.48 29.23 -21.89
C ARG A 66 12.81 28.44 -20.78
N LEU A 67 13.59 27.64 -20.03
CA LEU A 67 13.07 26.83 -18.93
C LEU A 67 12.62 27.69 -17.74
N THR A 68 13.28 28.80 -17.42
CA THR A 68 12.81 29.74 -16.39
C THR A 68 11.50 30.39 -16.82
N ALA A 69 11.41 30.86 -18.07
CA ALA A 69 10.16 31.41 -18.60
C ALA A 69 9.03 30.37 -18.67
N ASP A 70 9.32 29.09 -18.97
CA ASP A 70 8.34 27.99 -18.90
C ASP A 70 7.84 27.77 -17.47
N ARG A 71 8.74 27.76 -16.47
CA ARG A 71 8.38 27.63 -15.06
C ARG A 71 7.49 28.79 -14.61
N GLU A 72 7.87 30.03 -14.90
CA GLU A 72 7.09 31.24 -14.57
C GLU A 72 5.69 31.23 -15.20
N ARG A 73 5.57 30.80 -16.47
CA ARG A 73 4.24 30.64 -17.09
C ARG A 73 3.39 29.61 -16.38
N HIS A 74 3.99 28.48 -15.98
CA HIS A 74 3.26 27.45 -15.25
C HIS A 74 2.87 27.89 -13.84
N THR A 75 3.70 28.65 -13.13
CA THR A 75 3.34 29.18 -11.80
C THR A 75 2.18 30.16 -11.91
N LEU A 76 2.25 31.13 -12.84
CA LEU A 76 1.16 32.10 -13.06
C LEU A 76 -0.14 31.41 -13.51
N SER A 77 -0.05 30.38 -14.35
CA SER A 77 -1.22 29.59 -14.74
C SER A 77 -1.82 28.86 -13.54
N ARG A 78 -1.01 28.29 -12.65
CA ARG A 78 -1.47 27.58 -11.43
C ARG A 78 -2.08 28.52 -10.40
N GLU A 79 -1.53 29.74 -10.26
CA GLU A 79 -2.06 30.77 -9.37
C GLU A 79 -3.42 31.31 -9.81
N SER A 80 -3.70 31.25 -11.12
CA SER A 80 -4.99 31.66 -11.69
C SER A 80 -5.98 30.51 -11.90
N GLU A 81 -5.64 29.29 -11.48
CA GLU A 81 -6.54 28.12 -11.57
C GLU A 81 -7.80 28.33 -10.73
N THR A 82 -8.95 28.06 -11.33
CA THR A 82 -10.19 27.88 -10.56
C THR A 82 -10.13 26.56 -9.77
N TYR A 83 -10.95 26.44 -8.73
CA TYR A 83 -11.03 25.21 -7.92
C TYR A 83 -11.26 23.95 -8.77
N THR A 84 -12.18 24.03 -9.74
CA THR A 84 -12.49 22.90 -10.64
C THR A 84 -11.34 22.53 -11.55
N GLU A 85 -10.62 23.51 -12.09
CA GLU A 85 -9.44 23.27 -12.93
C GLU A 85 -8.29 22.65 -12.13
N ARG A 86 -8.09 23.13 -10.90
CA ARG A 86 -7.11 22.59 -9.97
C ARG A 86 -7.40 21.12 -9.63
N GLU A 87 -8.66 20.80 -9.31
CA GLU A 87 -9.04 19.42 -9.00
C GLU A 87 -8.88 18.51 -10.23
N LEU A 88 -9.31 18.93 -11.42
CA LEU A 88 -9.11 18.17 -12.66
C LEU A 88 -7.62 17.93 -12.97
N ARG A 89 -6.76 18.93 -12.73
CA ARG A 89 -5.31 18.76 -12.91
C ARG A 89 -4.75 17.74 -11.92
N LEU A 90 -5.13 17.83 -10.64
CA LEU A 90 -4.67 16.90 -9.60
C LEU A 90 -5.16 15.47 -9.82
N THR A 91 -6.41 15.28 -10.26
CA THR A 91 -6.91 13.94 -10.61
C THR A 91 -6.13 13.37 -11.79
N ALA A 92 -5.92 14.16 -12.84
CA ALA A 92 -5.12 13.74 -13.99
C ALA A 92 -3.65 13.45 -13.63
N ASP A 93 -3.04 14.22 -12.73
CA ASP A 93 -1.70 13.97 -12.20
C ASP A 93 -1.64 12.62 -11.44
N ARG A 94 -2.62 12.35 -10.57
CA ARG A 94 -2.72 11.08 -9.83
C ARG A 94 -2.87 9.89 -10.77
N GLU A 95 -3.77 9.98 -11.76
CA GLU A 95 -3.99 8.93 -12.77
C GLU A 95 -2.71 8.66 -13.57
N ARG A 96 -2.00 9.70 -14.02
CA ARG A 96 -0.71 9.55 -14.69
C ARG A 96 0.33 8.85 -13.82
N HIS A 97 0.41 9.21 -12.55
CA HIS A 97 1.33 8.55 -11.62
C HIS A 97 0.98 7.08 -11.38
N ILE A 98 -0.31 6.74 -11.29
CA ILE A 98 -0.76 5.34 -11.16
C ILE A 98 -0.36 4.55 -12.40
N LEU A 99 -0.71 5.04 -13.60
CA LEU A 99 -0.36 4.36 -14.85
C LEU A 99 1.15 4.22 -15.03
N SER A 100 1.92 5.24 -14.67
CA SER A 100 3.38 5.18 -14.69
C SER A 100 3.89 4.05 -13.78
N ARG A 101 3.36 3.97 -12.54
CA ARG A 101 3.74 2.94 -11.56
C ARG A 101 3.36 1.53 -12.00
N GLU A 102 2.19 1.37 -12.62
CA GLU A 102 1.74 0.07 -13.17
C GLU A 102 2.63 -0.39 -14.34
N SER A 103 3.20 0.55 -15.09
CA SER A 103 4.12 0.27 -16.19
C SER A 103 5.60 0.16 -15.78
N GLU A 104 5.93 0.32 -14.49
CA GLU A 104 7.31 0.26 -13.99
C GLU A 104 7.93 -1.12 -14.26
N THR A 105 9.17 -1.13 -14.76
CA THR A 105 9.98 -2.34 -14.72
C THR A 105 10.45 -2.60 -13.29
N PHE A 106 10.84 -3.84 -12.99
CA PHE A 106 11.37 -4.20 -11.67
C PHE A 106 12.54 -3.30 -11.21
N THR A 107 13.45 -2.93 -12.12
CA THR A 107 14.58 -2.05 -11.81
C THR A 107 14.13 -0.63 -11.47
N GLN A 108 13.17 -0.08 -12.23
CA GLN A 108 12.59 1.24 -11.98
C GLN A 108 11.84 1.29 -10.64
N TYR A 109 11.13 0.22 -10.32
CA TYR A 109 10.44 0.07 -9.03
C TYR A 109 11.43 0.11 -7.86
N GLU A 110 12.52 -0.67 -7.93
CA GLU A 110 13.54 -0.70 -6.87
C GLU A 110 14.27 0.65 -6.74
N GLU A 111 14.62 1.29 -7.86
CA GLU A 111 15.20 2.64 -7.85
C GLU A 111 14.27 3.68 -7.25
N ARG A 112 12.96 3.63 -7.55
CA ARG A 112 11.99 4.54 -6.93
C ARG A 112 11.93 4.32 -5.43
N LEU A 113 11.86 3.07 -4.97
CA LEU A 113 11.77 2.76 -3.55
C LEU A 113 13.06 3.14 -2.78
N THR A 114 14.23 2.97 -3.39
CA THR A 114 15.50 3.40 -2.80
C THR A 114 15.58 4.93 -2.73
N ASN A 115 15.17 5.64 -3.78
CA ASN A 115 15.07 7.10 -3.77
C ASN A 115 14.08 7.62 -2.72
N ASP A 116 12.90 6.99 -2.60
CA ASP A 116 11.90 7.34 -1.59
C ASP A 116 12.45 7.19 -0.17
N ARG A 117 13.21 6.11 0.10
CA ARG A 117 13.90 5.87 1.39
C ARG A 117 14.98 6.92 1.65
N VAL A 118 15.83 7.20 0.67
CA VAL A 118 16.91 8.19 0.79
C VAL A 118 16.31 9.57 1.05
N HIS A 119 15.26 9.95 0.33
CA HIS A 119 14.59 11.23 0.50
C HIS A 119 13.98 11.37 1.90
N HIS A 120 13.28 10.35 2.40
CA HIS A 120 12.75 10.37 3.78
C HIS A 120 13.87 10.44 4.82
N ASN A 121 14.99 9.74 4.61
CA ASN A 121 16.13 9.80 5.51
C ASN A 121 16.77 11.19 5.52
N ILE A 122 16.90 11.84 4.36
CA ILE A 122 17.42 13.20 4.25
C ILE A 122 16.50 14.17 4.98
N ILE A 123 15.19 14.11 4.75
CA ILE A 123 14.22 14.96 5.45
C ILE A 123 14.38 14.79 6.96
N ARG A 124 14.36 13.54 7.46
CA ARG A 124 14.55 13.26 8.89
C ARG A 124 15.87 13.79 9.43
N SER A 125 16.95 13.74 8.64
CA SER A 125 18.26 14.26 9.08
C SER A 125 18.34 15.79 9.13
N LEU A 126 17.40 16.48 8.49
CA LEU A 126 17.29 17.94 8.46
C LEU A 126 16.20 18.47 9.40
N GLU A 127 15.38 17.60 9.99
CA GLU A 127 14.38 17.97 10.98
C GLU A 127 15.06 18.27 12.32
N ASP A 128 14.82 19.47 12.86
CA ASP A 128 15.22 19.81 14.22
C ASP A 128 14.48 18.89 15.20
N GLU A 129 15.21 18.25 16.13
CA GLU A 129 14.65 17.26 17.08
C GLU A 129 13.41 17.77 17.81
N HIS A 130 13.37 19.08 18.10
CA HIS A 130 12.25 19.73 18.78
C HIS A 130 10.98 19.85 17.93
N GLU A 131 11.10 20.09 16.63
CA GLU A 131 9.94 20.17 15.73
C GLU A 131 9.35 18.78 15.48
N HIS A 132 10.21 17.75 15.40
CA HIS A 132 9.79 16.37 15.24
C HIS A 132 9.04 15.86 16.49
N GLU A 133 9.51 16.17 17.70
CA GLU A 133 8.80 15.82 18.94
C GLU A 133 7.43 16.50 19.02
N GLN A 134 7.33 17.79 18.70
CA GLN A 134 6.04 18.50 18.68
C GLN A 134 5.05 17.92 17.66
N GLN A 135 5.53 17.49 16.49
CA GLN A 135 4.68 16.84 15.49
C GLN A 135 4.18 15.46 15.96
N GLN A 136 5.01 14.69 16.65
CA GLN A 136 4.60 13.41 17.22
C GLN A 136 3.59 13.58 18.37
N GLU A 137 3.84 14.54 19.26
CA GLU A 137 2.94 14.85 20.37
C GLU A 137 1.58 15.33 19.86
N SER A 138 1.55 16.29 18.93
CA SER A 138 0.30 16.77 18.33
C SER A 138 -0.45 15.67 17.57
N GLY A 139 0.25 14.76 16.89
CA GLY A 139 -0.35 13.60 16.24
C GLY A 139 -0.99 12.62 17.24
N LEU A 140 -0.31 12.35 18.36
CA LEU A 140 -0.82 11.53 19.46
C LEU A 140 -2.03 12.17 20.14
N GLU A 141 -1.99 13.48 20.38
CA GLU A 141 -3.10 14.24 20.95
C GLU A 141 -4.34 14.18 20.05
N TYR A 142 -4.16 14.37 18.74
CA TYR A 142 -5.25 14.24 17.76
C TYR A 142 -5.87 12.85 17.77
N TYR A 143 -5.03 11.80 17.76
CA TYR A 143 -5.51 10.42 17.83
C TYR A 143 -6.28 10.12 19.13
N ASN A 144 -5.76 10.60 20.26
CA ASN A 144 -6.41 10.45 21.57
C ASN A 144 -7.75 11.19 21.63
N SER A 145 -7.84 12.38 21.05
CA SER A 145 -9.10 13.14 20.93
C SER A 145 -10.14 12.35 20.13
N LEU A 146 -9.78 11.85 18.94
CA LEU A 146 -10.67 11.03 18.10
C LEU A 146 -11.17 9.78 18.84
N ARG A 147 -10.27 9.15 19.61
CA ARG A 147 -10.60 7.98 20.43
C ARG A 147 -11.58 8.33 21.55
N GLN A 148 -11.39 9.46 22.23
CA GLN A 148 -12.30 9.93 23.28
C GLN A 148 -13.69 10.25 22.71
N GLU A 149 -13.78 10.95 21.58
CA GLU A 149 -15.05 11.22 20.91
C GLU A 149 -15.82 9.93 20.58
N ARG A 150 -15.11 8.91 20.07
CA ARG A 150 -15.70 7.59 19.80
C ARG A 150 -16.23 6.94 21.08
N LEU A 151 -15.49 7.00 22.17
CA LEU A 151 -15.92 6.45 23.45
C LEU A 151 -17.16 7.16 23.99
N ILE A 152 -17.19 8.50 23.89
CA ILE A 152 -18.36 9.30 24.28
C ILE A 152 -19.57 8.93 23.42
N SER A 153 -19.39 8.80 22.11
CA SER A 153 -20.46 8.38 21.18
C SER A 153 -21.03 7.01 21.55
N LEU A 154 -20.17 6.01 21.80
CA LEU A 154 -20.59 4.69 22.25
C LEU A 154 -21.28 4.72 23.62
N SER A 155 -20.81 5.56 24.54
CA SER A 155 -21.45 5.74 25.84
C SER A 155 -22.84 6.36 25.74
N ASN A 156 -22.99 7.36 24.87
CA ASN A 156 -24.28 8.01 24.61
C ASN A 156 -25.27 7.03 23.98
N GLU A 157 -24.81 6.19 23.05
CA GLU A 157 -25.67 5.17 22.43
C GLU A 157 -26.10 4.10 23.44
N ARG A 158 -25.21 3.69 24.36
CA ARG A 158 -25.58 2.81 25.47
C ARG A 158 -26.67 3.41 26.36
N LEU A 159 -26.51 4.68 26.76
CA LEU A 159 -27.51 5.40 27.56
C LEU A 159 -28.84 5.55 26.81
N ARG A 160 -28.80 5.81 25.51
CA ARG A 160 -29.99 5.87 24.66
C ARG A 160 -30.74 4.55 24.64
N ILE A 161 -30.03 3.44 24.42
CA ILE A 161 -30.60 2.10 24.44
C ILE A 161 -31.16 1.76 25.82
N GLU A 162 -30.47 2.12 26.90
CA GLU A 162 -30.94 1.92 28.27
C GLU A 162 -32.25 2.66 28.55
N ASN A 163 -32.34 3.94 28.13
CA ASN A 163 -33.57 4.72 28.25
C ASN A 163 -34.72 4.16 27.41
N ILE A 164 -34.45 3.62 26.23
CA ILE A 164 -35.49 2.95 25.43
C ILE A 164 -35.98 1.69 26.16
N ARG A 165 -35.05 0.88 26.67
CA ARG A 165 -35.35 -0.37 27.39
C ARG A 165 -36.11 -0.14 28.70
N SER A 166 -35.86 0.96 29.39
CA SER A 166 -36.59 1.30 30.64
C SER A 166 -38.04 1.72 30.39
N LEU A 167 -38.36 2.13 29.15
CA LEU A 167 -39.70 2.51 28.71
C LEU A 167 -40.41 1.39 27.91
N GLU A 168 -39.78 0.23 27.73
CA GLU A 168 -40.38 -0.92 27.02
C GLU A 168 -41.59 -1.46 27.78
N THR A 169 -42.66 -1.77 27.05
CA THR A 169 -43.76 -2.59 27.56
C THR A 169 -43.35 -4.07 27.62
N ASP A 170 -44.06 -4.88 28.40
CA ASP A 170 -43.73 -6.32 28.56
C ASP A 170 -43.75 -7.08 27.23
N GLU A 171 -44.72 -6.80 26.34
CA GLU A 171 -44.78 -7.40 25.00
C GLU A 171 -43.58 -7.02 24.13
N GLN A 172 -43.17 -5.74 24.15
CA GLN A 172 -42.00 -5.27 23.40
C GLN A 172 -40.70 -5.88 23.93
N ARG A 173 -40.59 -6.03 25.26
CA ARG A 173 -39.46 -6.67 25.92
C ARG A 173 -39.36 -8.14 25.54
N GLU A 174 -40.47 -8.88 25.54
CA GLU A 174 -40.49 -10.28 25.10
C GLU A 174 -40.12 -10.41 23.62
N ALA A 175 -40.68 -9.59 22.74
CA ALA A 175 -40.33 -9.56 21.32
C ALA A 175 -38.83 -9.33 21.11
N ARG A 176 -38.22 -8.36 21.80
CA ARG A 176 -36.76 -8.12 21.73
C ARG A 176 -35.96 -9.31 22.22
N LEU A 177 -36.31 -9.91 23.36
CA LEU A 177 -35.61 -11.08 23.90
C LEU A 177 -35.77 -12.31 23.00
N THR A 178 -36.88 -12.47 22.30
CA THR A 178 -37.05 -13.52 21.29
C THR A 178 -36.21 -13.26 20.04
N ALA A 179 -36.12 -12.00 19.59
CA ALA A 179 -35.26 -11.62 18.46
C ALA A 179 -33.76 -11.76 18.80
N ASP A 180 -33.33 -11.41 20.01
CA ASP A 180 -31.96 -11.59 20.47
C ASP A 180 -31.61 -13.09 20.59
N ARG A 181 -32.52 -13.92 21.12
CA ARG A 181 -32.38 -15.38 21.12
C ARG A 181 -32.28 -15.95 19.70
N PHE A 182 -33.09 -15.45 18.77
CA PHE A 182 -33.05 -15.87 17.37
C PHE A 182 -31.75 -15.45 16.67
N ARG A 183 -31.24 -14.23 16.90
CA ARG A 183 -29.93 -13.78 16.39
C ARG A 183 -28.78 -14.62 16.95
N HIS A 184 -28.78 -14.91 18.25
CA HIS A 184 -27.79 -15.80 18.84
C HIS A 184 -27.90 -17.22 18.26
N SER A 185 -29.12 -17.74 18.09
CA SER A 185 -29.35 -19.03 17.43
C SER A 185 -28.87 -19.05 15.98
N LEU A 186 -29.04 -17.98 15.21
CA LEU A 186 -28.51 -17.86 13.85
C LEU A 186 -26.98 -17.81 13.82
N ASN A 187 -26.36 -17.08 14.75
CA ASN A 187 -24.90 -17.06 14.86
C ASN A 187 -24.33 -18.42 15.32
N ASP A 188 -25.06 -19.18 16.14
CA ASP A 188 -24.69 -20.54 16.53
C ASP A 188 -24.92 -21.55 15.39
N LEU A 189 -25.95 -21.34 14.56
CA LEU A 189 -26.21 -22.11 13.32
C LEU A 189 -25.14 -21.87 12.25
N ASP A 190 -24.52 -20.68 12.19
CA ASP A 190 -23.38 -20.39 11.29
C ASP A 190 -22.10 -21.13 11.73
N VAL A 191 -22.03 -21.57 13.00
CA VAL A 191 -20.96 -22.45 13.52
C VAL A 191 -21.30 -23.94 13.31
N HIS A 192 -22.57 -24.28 13.09
CA HIS A 192 -23.06 -25.64 12.89
C HIS A 192 -23.87 -25.76 11.58
N ILE A 193 -23.17 -25.67 10.44
CA ILE A 193 -23.64 -26.32 9.21
C ILE A 193 -23.54 -27.83 9.45
N GLU A 194 -24.58 -28.41 10.06
CA GLU A 194 -24.83 -29.85 10.09
C GLU A 194 -25.25 -30.30 8.68
N ASP A 195 -24.28 -30.86 7.97
CA ASP A 195 -24.28 -32.27 7.54
C ASP A 195 -25.63 -32.88 7.10
N GLN A 196 -26.40 -32.17 6.28
CA GLN A 196 -27.46 -32.76 5.48
C GLN A 196 -26.89 -33.25 4.14
N SER A 197 -26.39 -34.49 4.14
CA SER A 197 -26.41 -35.44 3.01
C SER A 197 -26.37 -34.87 1.58
N THR A 198 -25.46 -33.95 1.25
CA THR A 198 -25.13 -33.70 -0.15
C THR A 198 -24.13 -34.78 -0.53
N ASN A 199 -24.48 -35.63 -1.50
CA ASN A 199 -23.56 -36.57 -2.16
C ASN A 199 -22.16 -35.96 -2.24
N SER A 200 -21.26 -36.32 -1.31
CA SER A 200 -19.94 -35.72 -1.26
C SER A 200 -19.19 -36.19 -2.49
N VAL A 201 -18.91 -35.24 -3.38
CA VAL A 201 -18.23 -35.58 -4.63
C VAL A 201 -16.77 -35.84 -4.28
N ALA A 202 -16.23 -36.98 -4.73
CA ALA A 202 -14.83 -37.31 -4.51
C ALA A 202 -13.93 -36.20 -5.08
N TRP A 203 -12.92 -35.79 -4.30
CA TRP A 203 -11.92 -34.80 -4.74
C TRP A 203 -10.97 -35.42 -5.78
N SER A 204 -11.45 -35.52 -7.02
CA SER A 204 -10.78 -36.20 -8.13
C SER A 204 -9.74 -35.33 -8.83
N ASP A 205 -10.04 -34.03 -9.05
CA ASP A 205 -9.09 -33.07 -9.63
C ASP A 205 -8.53 -32.13 -8.56
N LYS A 206 -7.24 -32.28 -8.28
CA LYS A 206 -6.52 -31.53 -7.24
C LYS A 206 -5.78 -30.32 -7.81
N TYR A 207 -5.64 -30.23 -9.13
CA TYR A 207 -4.82 -29.20 -9.76
C TYR A 207 -5.46 -27.81 -9.59
N LYS A 208 -4.75 -26.87 -8.94
CA LYS A 208 -5.21 -25.50 -8.65
C LYS A 208 -6.53 -25.38 -7.87
N SER A 209 -7.02 -26.47 -7.26
CA SER A 209 -8.25 -26.47 -6.47
C SER A 209 -8.23 -25.52 -5.26
N GLY A 210 -7.05 -25.09 -4.79
CA GLY A 210 -6.90 -24.05 -3.77
C GLY A 210 -7.41 -22.65 -4.20
N PHE A 211 -7.58 -22.40 -5.49
CA PHE A 211 -8.14 -21.15 -6.03
C PHE A 211 -9.63 -21.24 -6.35
N ALA A 212 -10.22 -22.44 -6.25
CA ALA A 212 -11.61 -22.72 -6.59
C ALA A 212 -12.20 -23.65 -5.52
N TYR A 213 -12.40 -23.10 -4.33
CA TYR A 213 -13.00 -23.83 -3.21
C TYR A 213 -14.42 -24.28 -3.55
N ASN A 214 -14.72 -25.56 -3.30
CA ASN A 214 -16.04 -26.13 -3.54
C ASN A 214 -16.62 -26.73 -2.25
N LEU A 215 -17.71 -26.14 -1.77
CA LEU A 215 -18.45 -26.55 -0.56
C LEU A 215 -19.00 -27.99 -0.61
N THR A 216 -19.15 -28.59 -1.80
CA THR A 216 -19.68 -29.96 -1.95
C THR A 216 -18.60 -31.03 -1.84
N ILE A 217 -17.33 -30.65 -1.71
CA ILE A 217 -16.20 -31.57 -1.55
C ILE A 217 -15.81 -31.61 -0.08
N ASP A 218 -15.83 -32.80 0.52
CA ASP A 218 -15.30 -32.98 1.86
C ASP A 218 -13.77 -33.14 1.81
N TYR A 219 -13.07 -32.02 1.93
CA TYR A 219 -11.61 -31.96 1.93
C TYR A 219 -10.99 -32.67 3.14
N ARG A 220 -11.72 -32.88 4.25
CA ARG A 220 -11.20 -33.55 5.46
C ARG A 220 -10.89 -35.02 5.21
N LEU A 221 -11.71 -35.69 4.40
CA LEU A 221 -11.49 -37.09 4.03
C LEU A 221 -10.23 -37.29 3.17
N SER A 222 -9.70 -36.20 2.60
CA SER A 222 -8.53 -36.22 1.73
C SER A 222 -7.23 -35.83 2.43
N SER A 223 -7.27 -35.42 3.70
CA SER A 223 -6.10 -34.89 4.44
C SER A 223 -5.23 -35.98 5.09
N VAL A 224 -5.17 -37.19 4.52
CA VAL A 224 -4.28 -38.24 5.02
C VAL A 224 -2.87 -37.98 4.51
N ILE A 225 -2.10 -37.24 5.32
CA ILE A 225 -0.68 -36.91 5.05
C ILE A 225 0.22 -38.14 5.31
N GLY A 226 -0.22 -39.06 6.17
CA GLY A 226 0.49 -40.27 6.59
C GLY A 226 1.31 -40.05 7.88
N ASP A 227 1.96 -41.10 8.36
CA ASP A 227 2.78 -41.05 9.57
C ASP A 227 4.14 -40.37 9.33
N MET A 228 4.62 -39.66 10.35
CA MET A 228 5.91 -38.95 10.32
C MET A 228 7.07 -39.88 10.71
N ASN A 229 7.24 -40.98 9.98
CA ASN A 229 8.17 -42.05 10.35
C ASN A 229 9.51 -42.00 9.59
N VAL A 230 9.72 -41.02 8.72
CA VAL A 230 10.96 -40.90 7.93
C VAL A 230 11.94 -40.01 8.68
N VAL A 231 13.01 -40.58 9.21
CA VAL A 231 14.04 -39.80 9.91
C VAL A 231 15.08 -39.27 8.92
N CYS A 232 15.38 -37.98 8.98
CA CYS A 232 16.43 -37.37 8.18
C CYS A 232 17.82 -37.87 8.62
N SER A 233 18.65 -38.34 7.69
CA SER A 233 20.02 -38.78 7.96
C SER A 233 20.98 -37.67 8.42
N PHE A 234 20.64 -36.40 8.14
CA PHE A 234 21.53 -35.26 8.43
C PHE A 234 21.21 -34.55 9.73
N CYS A 235 19.92 -34.38 10.06
CA CYS A 235 19.48 -33.61 11.24
C CYS A 235 18.59 -34.41 12.19
N ASN A 236 18.34 -35.70 11.91
CA ASN A 236 17.45 -36.58 12.67
C ASN A 236 16.00 -36.07 12.84
N ALA A 237 15.61 -35.02 12.12
CA ALA A 237 14.22 -34.56 12.10
C ALA A 237 13.31 -35.66 11.53
N SER A 238 12.14 -35.81 12.14
CA SER A 238 11.08 -36.69 11.64
C SER A 238 10.35 -35.99 10.48
N LYS A 239 10.11 -36.73 9.40
CA LYS A 239 9.56 -36.24 8.13
C LYS A 239 8.40 -37.09 7.67
N TRP A 240 7.54 -36.50 6.85
CA TRP A 240 6.52 -37.24 6.12
C TRP A 240 7.08 -37.79 4.81
N SER A 241 6.55 -38.93 4.37
CA SER A 241 7.05 -39.68 3.20
C SER A 241 7.00 -38.90 1.87
N LYS A 242 6.11 -37.90 1.76
CA LYS A 242 5.95 -37.06 0.55
C LYS A 242 6.76 -35.77 0.57
N GLU A 243 7.50 -35.49 1.65
CA GLU A 243 8.36 -34.31 1.71
C GLU A 243 9.65 -34.50 0.91
N SER A 244 10.13 -33.42 0.29
CA SER A 244 11.40 -33.43 -0.42
C SER A 244 12.57 -33.70 0.54
N ALA A 245 13.63 -34.36 0.07
CA ALA A 245 14.78 -34.74 0.90
C ALA A 245 15.37 -33.56 1.72
N GLY A 246 15.35 -32.35 1.14
CA GLY A 246 15.87 -31.13 1.76
C GLY A 246 14.88 -30.33 2.60
N PHE A 247 13.62 -30.74 2.79
CA PHE A 247 12.63 -29.92 3.49
C PHE A 247 13.03 -29.52 4.93
N CYS A 248 13.69 -30.42 5.67
CA CYS A 248 14.05 -30.20 7.07
C CYS A 248 15.37 -29.45 7.29
N CYS A 249 16.38 -29.65 6.43
CA CYS A 249 17.73 -29.10 6.64
C CYS A 249 18.44 -28.67 5.35
N SER A 250 17.68 -28.51 4.26
CA SER A 250 18.20 -28.22 2.92
C SER A 250 19.28 -29.23 2.46
N GLY A 251 19.12 -30.50 2.86
CA GLY A 251 20.06 -31.58 2.53
C GLY A 251 21.35 -31.54 3.35
N GLY A 252 21.27 -31.10 4.61
CA GLY A 252 22.41 -31.04 5.54
C GLY A 252 23.17 -29.71 5.53
N LYS A 253 22.67 -28.71 4.79
CA LYS A 253 23.26 -27.35 4.77
C LYS A 253 22.95 -26.57 6.05
N ILE A 254 21.82 -26.86 6.68
CA ILE A 254 21.41 -26.25 7.94
C ILE A 254 21.74 -27.23 9.06
N ASN A 255 22.72 -26.88 9.87
CA ASN A 255 23.10 -27.61 11.08
C ASN A 255 22.69 -26.78 12.30
N LEU A 256 21.59 -27.17 12.94
CA LEU A 256 21.14 -26.51 14.16
C LEU A 256 21.92 -27.11 15.35
N PRO A 257 22.51 -26.28 16.21
CA PRO A 257 23.09 -26.76 17.45
C PRO A 257 22.00 -27.44 18.29
N SER A 258 22.39 -28.49 19.04
CA SER A 258 21.48 -29.12 19.98
C SER A 258 21.04 -28.09 21.02
N PHE A 259 19.75 -28.08 21.34
CA PHE A 259 19.25 -27.25 22.43
C PHE A 259 19.97 -27.63 23.73
N GLU A 260 20.40 -26.61 24.47
CA GLU A 260 20.87 -26.81 25.84
C GLU A 260 19.70 -27.24 26.72
N ASP A 261 19.99 -28.06 27.73
CA ASP A 261 18.98 -28.50 28.68
C ASP A 261 18.34 -27.28 29.37
N PRO A 262 17.01 -27.27 29.57
CA PRO A 262 16.36 -26.19 30.29
C PRO A 262 17.00 -25.98 31.67
N PRO A 263 17.18 -24.72 32.13
CA PRO A 263 17.74 -24.47 33.45
C PRO A 263 16.81 -24.99 34.56
N ALA A 264 17.38 -25.46 35.67
CA ALA A 264 16.61 -25.71 36.89
C ALA A 264 16.07 -24.36 37.39
N PRO A 265 14.76 -24.21 37.71
CA PRO A 265 13.81 -25.24 38.11
C PRO A 265 12.87 -25.80 37.01
N LEU A 266 12.99 -25.40 35.74
CA LEU A 266 12.02 -25.77 34.68
C LEU A 266 12.22 -27.17 34.11
N LYS A 267 13.44 -27.71 34.21
CA LYS A 267 13.83 -29.01 33.64
C LYS A 267 12.94 -30.17 34.11
N SER A 268 12.79 -30.33 35.43
CA SER A 268 12.03 -31.42 36.03
C SER A 268 10.52 -31.32 35.76
N PRO A 269 9.88 -30.14 35.85
CA PRO A 269 8.51 -29.92 35.38
C PRO A 269 8.30 -30.24 33.89
N LEU A 270 9.19 -29.81 32.99
CA LEU A 270 9.08 -30.01 31.54
C LEU A 270 9.26 -31.48 31.11
N LEU A 271 10.17 -32.21 31.75
CA LEU A 271 10.47 -33.61 31.41
C LEU A 271 9.51 -34.64 32.04
N GLY A 272 8.52 -34.19 32.83
CA GLY A 272 7.57 -35.10 33.47
C GLY A 272 8.07 -35.72 34.78
N GLU A 273 9.24 -35.32 35.26
CA GLU A 273 9.91 -35.92 36.43
C GLU A 273 9.44 -35.31 37.76
N HIS A 274 8.75 -34.16 37.73
CA HIS A 274 8.23 -33.49 38.90
C HIS A 274 6.80 -33.91 39.22
N VAL A 275 6.43 -33.95 40.51
CA VAL A 275 5.06 -34.28 40.96
C VAL A 275 4.02 -33.34 40.35
N GLN A 276 4.40 -32.09 40.05
CA GLN A 276 3.53 -31.08 39.43
C GLN A 276 3.68 -30.97 37.91
N SER A 277 4.46 -31.83 37.25
CA SER A 277 4.69 -31.75 35.80
C SER A 277 3.41 -31.75 34.98
N LYS A 278 2.42 -32.58 35.35
CA LYS A 278 1.13 -32.63 34.66
C LYS A 278 0.40 -31.28 34.72
N GLN A 279 0.27 -30.73 35.93
CA GLN A 279 -0.38 -29.42 36.13
C GLN A 279 0.39 -28.29 35.44
N PHE A 280 1.72 -28.37 35.44
CA PHE A 280 2.59 -27.40 34.77
C PHE A 280 2.40 -27.43 33.24
N LEU A 281 2.40 -28.62 32.62
CA LEU A 281 2.18 -28.78 31.18
C LEU A 281 0.76 -28.39 30.74
N ASP A 282 -0.25 -28.76 31.53
CA ASP A 282 -1.66 -28.39 31.26
C ASP A 282 -1.85 -26.86 31.25
N ASN A 283 -1.08 -26.13 32.06
CA ASN A 283 -1.19 -24.67 32.22
C ASN A 283 -0.01 -23.89 31.61
N ILE A 284 0.86 -24.52 30.81
CA ILE A 284 2.13 -23.93 30.34
C ILE A 284 1.93 -22.62 29.58
N ARG A 285 0.83 -22.50 28.82
CA ARG A 285 0.49 -21.27 28.09
C ARG A 285 0.18 -20.11 29.04
N THR A 286 -0.56 -20.37 30.13
CA THR A 286 -0.90 -19.38 31.14
C THR A 286 0.35 -18.88 31.86
N TYR A 287 1.27 -19.79 32.20
CA TYR A 287 2.57 -19.42 32.76
C TYR A 287 3.37 -18.54 31.78
N ASN A 288 3.51 -18.97 30.52
CA ASN A 288 4.22 -18.19 29.50
C ASN A 288 3.61 -16.79 29.28
N SER A 289 2.28 -16.68 29.30
CA SER A 289 1.58 -15.39 29.21
C SER A 289 1.78 -14.52 30.45
N ALA A 290 1.87 -15.10 31.64
CA ALA A 290 2.14 -14.35 32.88
C ALA A 290 3.58 -13.82 32.95
N PHE A 291 4.53 -14.55 32.36
CA PHE A 291 5.93 -14.13 32.23
C PHE A 291 6.21 -13.33 30.95
N GLN A 292 5.18 -12.96 30.20
CA GLN A 292 5.28 -12.13 29.00
C GLN A 292 5.48 -10.65 29.35
N MET A 293 6.29 -10.35 30.38
CA MET A 293 6.85 -9.02 30.58
C MET A 293 7.93 -8.82 29.52
N THR A 294 7.54 -8.26 28.38
CA THR A 294 8.48 -7.76 27.38
C THR A 294 9.29 -6.61 27.98
N SER A 295 10.41 -6.90 28.66
CA SER A 295 11.53 -5.96 28.66
C SER A 295 12.22 -6.12 27.31
N PHE A 296 12.22 -5.09 26.47
CA PHE A 296 13.13 -5.04 25.33
C PHE A 296 14.56 -4.88 25.88
N GLY A 297 15.16 -5.99 26.32
CA GLY A 297 16.59 -6.05 26.61
C GLY A 297 17.36 -6.10 25.30
N ALA A 298 17.34 -5.02 24.53
CA ALA A 298 18.20 -4.88 23.37
C ALA A 298 19.57 -4.36 23.85
N GLN A 299 20.61 -5.17 23.66
CA GLN A 299 21.97 -4.66 23.75
C GLN A 299 22.22 -3.86 22.46
N GLN A 300 22.31 -2.53 22.58
CA GLN A 300 22.51 -1.64 21.45
C GLN A 300 23.90 -1.90 20.85
N ILE A 301 23.94 -2.64 19.74
CA ILE A 301 25.13 -2.70 18.88
C ILE A 301 24.99 -1.55 17.88
N SER A 302 25.69 -0.44 18.11
CA SER A 302 25.73 0.67 17.18
C SER A 302 26.73 0.37 16.05
N GLU A 303 26.28 -0.35 15.02
CA GLU A 303 27.01 -0.45 13.76
C GLU A 303 26.17 0.18 12.62
N GLY A 304 26.50 1.42 12.27
CA GLY A 304 26.11 2.06 11.01
C GLY A 304 24.62 2.39 10.79
N PRO A 305 24.27 3.08 9.67
CA PRO A 305 22.93 3.57 9.42
C PRO A 305 22.01 2.46 8.90
N PHE A 306 21.56 1.64 9.85
CA PHE A 306 20.31 0.87 9.91
C PHE A 306 20.23 -0.53 9.29
N MET A 307 19.98 -1.52 10.16
CA MET A 307 19.17 -2.72 9.86
C MET A 307 18.61 -3.33 11.17
N PRO A 308 17.27 -3.35 11.41
CA PRO A 308 16.67 -4.16 12.46
C PRO A 308 16.06 -5.40 11.81
N THR A 309 16.91 -6.33 11.38
CA THR A 309 16.45 -7.71 11.35
C THR A 309 16.58 -8.22 12.77
N PHE A 310 15.43 -8.42 13.43
CA PHE A 310 15.39 -9.24 14.64
C PHE A 310 15.82 -10.64 14.24
N ASN A 311 17.09 -10.97 14.48
CA ASN A 311 17.51 -12.36 14.47
C ASN A 311 17.20 -12.92 15.87
N PHE A 312 16.31 -13.91 15.90
CA PHE A 312 15.94 -14.68 17.09
C PHE A 312 17.10 -15.55 17.57
#